data_AF-A0A0C3D456-F1
#
_entry.id   AF-A0A0C3D456-F1
#
_cell.length_a   1.000
_cell.length_b   1.000
_cell.length_c   1.000
_cell.angle_alpha   90.00
_cell.angle_beta   90.00
_cell.angle_gamma   90.00
#
_symmetry.space_group_name_H-M   'P 1'
#
loop_
_entity.id
_entity.type
_entity.pdbx_description
1 polymer ?
#
loop_
_entity_poly.entity_id
_entity_poly.type
_entity_poly.pdbx_seq_one_letter_code
_entity_poly.pdbx_strand_id
1 'polypeptide(L)'
;MNTQPEHPLPHHHLRIWQQNLNTSHTAQLALLNSPISDEWDILALQEPALNLSGNTRANMHWRVVYPTHKCTHGEKPRVVTLINSKISTNTWRQVPFPSKDIVVIQLNTSGGQCMVLNIYNDNNQ
;
A
#
# COMPACT_ATOMS: atom_id res chain seq x y z
N MET A 1 23.68 25.18 34.51
CA MET A 1 22.64 24.27 33.99
C MET A 1 22.44 24.61 32.53
N ASN A 2 22.94 23.78 31.61
CA ASN A 2 22.70 23.94 30.17
C ASN A 2 21.40 23.21 29.83
N THR A 3 20.35 23.95 29.52
CA THR A 3 19.18 23.40 28.83
C THR A 3 19.50 23.36 27.34
N GLN A 4 19.84 22.18 26.82
CA GLN A 4 19.72 21.96 25.37
C GLN A 4 18.26 22.18 24.97
N PRO A 5 17.98 22.85 23.84
CA PRO A 5 16.61 22.92 23.34
C PRO A 5 16.16 21.50 22.97
N GLU A 6 15.00 21.08 23.45
CA GLU A 6 14.33 19.88 22.94
C GLU A 6 14.12 20.07 21.44
N HIS A 7 14.81 19.27 20.62
CA HIS A 7 14.44 19.12 19.23
C HIS A 7 13.05 18.44 19.21
N PRO A 8 12.02 19.05 18.59
CA PRO A 8 10.76 18.37 18.42
C PRO A 8 11.02 17.08 17.64
N LEU A 9 10.53 15.95 18.17
CA LEU A 9 10.60 14.66 17.48
C LEU A 9 10.02 14.82 16.08
N PRO A 10 10.68 14.30 15.02
CA PRO A 10 10.18 14.44 13.66
C PRO A 10 8.78 13.87 13.59
N HIS A 11 7.79 14.73 13.33
CA HIS A 11 6.43 14.31 13.01
C HIS A 11 6.51 13.42 11.77
N HIS A 12 6.45 12.10 11.98
CA HIS A 12 6.33 11.15 10.88
C HIS A 12 4.91 11.24 10.34
N HIS A 13 4.73 12.07 9.32
CA HIS A 13 3.48 12.14 8.57
C HIS A 13 3.34 10.86 7.78
N LEU A 14 2.23 10.14 7.94
CA LEU A 14 1.91 9.01 7.08
C LEU A 14 1.62 9.52 5.66
N ARG A 15 2.42 9.10 4.69
CA ARG A 15 2.30 9.51 3.28
C ARG A 15 1.79 8.36 2.42
N ILE A 16 0.62 8.56 1.82
CA ILE A 16 -0.06 7.55 1.00
C ILE A 16 -0.21 8.06 -0.43
N TRP A 17 0.43 7.40 -1.39
CA TRP A 17 0.23 7.66 -2.82
C TRP A 17 -0.89 6.78 -3.33
N GLN A 18 -1.84 7.33 -4.07
CA GLN A 18 -2.90 6.55 -4.70
C GLN A 18 -2.86 6.71 -6.22
N GLN A 19 -2.93 5.60 -6.95
CA GLN A 19 -2.87 5.62 -8.41
C GLN A 19 -3.58 4.41 -9.03
N ASN A 20 -4.46 4.69 -9.99
CA ASN A 20 -4.92 3.68 -10.95
C ASN A 20 -3.85 3.53 -12.05
N LEU A 21 -3.36 2.32 -12.26
CA LEU A 21 -2.31 2.00 -13.23
C LEU A 21 -2.85 1.60 -14.61
N ASN A 22 -4.17 1.42 -14.77
CA ASN A 22 -4.81 0.98 -16.00
C ASN A 22 -4.12 -0.25 -16.62
N THR A 23 -3.70 -1.19 -15.78
CA THR A 23 -2.93 -2.40 -16.13
C THR A 23 -1.58 -2.17 -16.84
N SER A 24 -1.07 -0.93 -16.83
CA SER A 24 0.16 -0.56 -17.54
C SER A 24 1.42 -1.06 -16.82
N HIS A 25 2.07 -2.05 -17.44
CA HIS A 25 3.38 -2.55 -16.97
C HIS A 25 4.45 -1.45 -16.92
N THR A 26 4.46 -0.56 -17.91
CA THR A 26 5.41 0.54 -17.98
C THR A 26 5.19 1.54 -16.86
N ALA A 27 3.94 1.93 -16.60
CA ALA A 27 3.61 2.85 -15.50
C ALA A 27 4.01 2.26 -14.14
N GLN A 28 3.69 0.98 -13.90
CA GLN A 28 4.06 0.32 -12.65
C GLN A 28 5.57 0.18 -12.48
N LEU A 29 6.30 -0.17 -13.55
CA LEU A 29 7.76 -0.30 -13.49
C LEU A 29 8.43 1.06 -13.25
N ALA A 30 7.97 2.11 -13.92
CA ALA A 30 8.46 3.47 -13.72
C ALA A 30 8.22 3.94 -12.28
N LEU A 31 7.02 3.69 -11.74
CA LEU A 31 6.67 4.00 -10.36
C LEU A 31 7.62 3.29 -9.38
N LEU A 32 7.77 1.96 -9.49
CA LEU A 32 8.56 1.16 -8.56
C LEU A 32 10.07 1.47 -8.60
N ASN A 33 10.60 1.86 -9.76
CA ASN A 33 12.02 2.18 -9.93
C ASN A 33 12.35 3.66 -9.67
N SER A 34 11.36 4.47 -9.34
CA SER A 34 11.56 5.87 -8.93
C SER A 34 11.93 5.95 -7.44
N PRO A 35 12.48 7.09 -6.96
CA PRO A 35 12.88 7.25 -5.56
C PRO A 35 11.70 7.38 -4.58
N ILE A 36 10.48 7.06 -5.01
CA ILE A 36 9.25 7.19 -4.19
C ILE A 36 9.31 6.44 -2.86
N SER A 37 10.14 5.40 -2.72
CA SER A 37 10.33 4.68 -1.46
C SER A 37 11.07 5.49 -0.38
N ASP A 38 11.65 6.63 -0.74
CA ASP A 38 12.24 7.57 0.20
C ASP A 38 11.23 8.59 0.71
N GLU A 39 10.13 8.77 -0.01
CA GLU A 39 9.14 9.82 0.26
C GLU A 39 7.77 9.30 0.69
N TRP A 40 7.43 8.04 0.37
CA TRP A 40 6.10 7.48 0.57
C TRP A 40 6.11 6.20 1.40
N ASP A 41 5.13 6.08 2.28
CA ASP A 41 4.97 4.96 3.21
C ASP A 41 4.12 3.84 2.60
N ILE A 42 3.09 4.22 1.85
CA ILE A 42 2.09 3.32 1.29
C ILE A 42 1.76 3.73 -0.13
N LEU A 43 1.66 2.75 -1.04
CA LEU A 43 1.07 2.93 -2.36
C LEU A 43 -0.26 2.17 -2.42
N ALA A 44 -1.35 2.88 -2.66
CA ALA A 44 -2.68 2.34 -2.93
C ALA A 44 -2.88 2.25 -4.44
N LEU A 45 -2.71 1.05 -5.01
CA LEU A 45 -2.74 0.85 -6.46
C LEU A 45 -4.06 0.20 -6.89
N GLN A 46 -4.68 0.74 -7.93
CA GLN A 46 -5.80 0.12 -8.65
C GLN A 46 -5.35 -0.33 -10.04
N GLU A 47 -6.01 -1.37 -10.55
CA GLU A 47 -5.71 -2.03 -11.83
C GLU A 47 -4.21 -2.30 -12.01
N PRO A 48 -3.57 -3.01 -11.06
CA PRO A 48 -2.16 -3.31 -11.17
C PRO A 48 -1.86 -4.15 -12.41
N ALA A 49 -0.66 -3.98 -12.96
CA ALA A 49 -0.13 -4.86 -13.98
C ALA A 49 0.28 -6.20 -13.35
N LEU A 50 -0.26 -7.30 -13.88
CA LEU A 50 -0.12 -8.64 -13.30
C LEU A 50 0.71 -9.55 -14.22
N ASN A 51 1.50 -10.44 -13.63
CA ASN A 51 2.18 -11.50 -14.37
C ASN A 51 1.23 -12.67 -14.72
N LEU A 52 1.75 -13.69 -15.41
CA LEU A 52 0.97 -14.87 -15.83
C LEU A 52 0.37 -15.65 -14.64
N SER A 53 0.98 -15.54 -13.45
CA SER A 53 0.49 -16.16 -12.22
C SER A 53 -0.51 -15.28 -11.46
N GLY A 54 -0.90 -14.12 -12.00
CA GLY A 54 -1.84 -13.19 -11.36
C GLY A 54 -1.23 -12.33 -10.24
N ASN A 55 0.10 -12.32 -10.12
CA ASN A 55 0.80 -11.53 -9.10
C ASN A 55 1.22 -10.17 -9.67
N THR A 56 1.09 -9.13 -8.85
CA THR A 56 1.66 -7.81 -9.13
C THR A 56 3.18 -7.83 -8.96
N ARG A 57 3.88 -6.96 -9.70
CA ARG A 57 5.33 -6.77 -9.51
C ARG A 57 5.60 -5.83 -8.34
N ALA A 58 6.60 -6.14 -7.54
CA ALA A 58 7.17 -5.26 -6.52
C ALA A 58 8.69 -5.51 -6.44
N ASN A 59 9.45 -4.52 -5.98
CA ASN A 59 10.86 -4.68 -5.64
C ASN A 59 11.04 -4.76 -4.12
N MET A 60 12.28 -4.88 -3.64
CA MET A 60 12.59 -5.07 -2.22
C MET A 60 12.11 -3.93 -1.29
N HIS A 61 11.81 -2.75 -1.85
CA HIS A 61 11.31 -1.61 -1.07
C HIS A 61 9.83 -1.72 -0.72
N TRP A 62 9.10 -2.68 -1.29
CA TRP A 62 7.64 -2.75 -1.15
C TRP A 62 7.18 -4.16 -0.80
N ARG A 63 6.33 -4.25 0.23
CA ARG A 63 5.58 -5.46 0.58
C ARG A 63 4.18 -5.37 0.01
N VAL A 64 3.80 -6.32 -0.84
CA VAL A 64 2.47 -6.33 -1.48
C VAL A 64 1.43 -6.95 -0.54
N VAL A 65 0.32 -6.27 -0.37
CA VAL A 65 -0.89 -6.74 0.31
C VAL A 65 -2.00 -6.87 -0.73
N TYR A 66 -2.40 -8.11 -1.00
CA TYR A 66 -3.54 -8.45 -1.86
C TYR A 66 -4.83 -8.47 -1.05
N PRO A 67 -6.01 -8.31 -1.68
CA PRO A 67 -7.30 -8.55 -1.00
C PRO A 67 -7.32 -9.91 -0.30
N THR A 68 -7.84 -9.95 0.94
CA THR A 68 -7.91 -11.21 1.70
C THR A 68 -8.90 -12.20 1.10
N HIS A 69 -9.95 -11.68 0.45
CA HIS A 69 -10.85 -12.52 -0.31
C HIS A 69 -10.05 -13.07 -1.49
N LYS A 70 -9.67 -14.35 -1.38
CA LYS A 70 -9.00 -15.05 -2.48
C LYS A 70 -9.85 -14.89 -3.72
N CYS A 71 -9.23 -14.52 -4.83
CA CYS A 71 -9.87 -14.53 -6.12
C CYS A 71 -10.33 -15.96 -6.43
N THR A 72 -11.63 -16.22 -6.26
CA THR A 72 -12.24 -17.50 -6.63
C THR A 72 -12.23 -17.61 -8.15
N HIS A 73 -11.95 -18.80 -8.71
CA HIS A 73 -12.03 -19.05 -10.15
C HIS A 73 -11.24 -18.08 -11.06
N GLY A 74 -9.92 -17.99 -10.87
CA GLY A 74 -9.03 -17.32 -11.84
C GLY A 74 -9.22 -15.80 -11.94
N GLU A 75 -9.99 -15.21 -11.03
CA GLU A 75 -10.13 -13.77 -10.95
C GLU A 75 -8.79 -13.12 -10.59
N LYS A 76 -8.56 -11.92 -11.11
CA LYS A 76 -7.33 -11.15 -10.90
C LYS A 76 -7.61 -10.03 -9.90
N PRO A 77 -6.68 -9.72 -8.98
CA PRO A 77 -6.88 -8.62 -8.04
C PRO A 77 -6.99 -7.30 -8.81
N ARG A 78 -8.06 -6.52 -8.55
CA ARG A 78 -8.27 -5.18 -9.13
C ARG A 78 -7.63 -4.08 -8.29
N VAL A 79 -7.19 -4.41 -7.08
CA VAL A 79 -6.58 -3.48 -6.12
C VAL A 79 -5.47 -4.19 -5.35
N VAL A 80 -4.39 -3.48 -5.07
CA VAL A 80 -3.31 -3.93 -4.18
C VAL A 80 -2.80 -2.75 -3.37
N THR A 81 -2.35 -3.02 -2.14
CA THR A 81 -1.66 -2.02 -1.33
C THR A 81 -0.21 -2.44 -1.18
N LEU A 82 0.74 -1.54 -1.47
CA LEU A 82 2.17 -1.76 -1.25
C LEU A 82 2.57 -0.98 -0.01
N ILE A 83 3.18 -1.67 0.95
CA ILE A 83 3.67 -1.07 2.19
C ILE A 83 5.19 -0.98 2.10
N ASN A 84 5.75 0.20 2.38
CA ASN A 84 7.18 0.42 2.34
C ASN A 84 7.90 -0.54 3.30
N SER A 85 8.96 -1.19 2.82
CA SER A 85 9.73 -2.16 3.58
C SER A 85 10.39 -1.56 4.84
N LYS A 86 10.58 -0.23 4.87
CA LYS A 86 11.06 0.54 6.03
C LYS A 86 10.07 0.53 7.20
N ILE A 87 8.79 0.26 6.97
CA ILE A 87 7.79 0.12 8.03
C ILE A 87 7.92 -1.27 8.66
N SER A 88 8.05 -1.32 9.97
CA SER A 88 8.14 -2.56 10.73
C SER A 88 6.87 -3.39 10.58
N THR A 89 7.01 -4.69 10.31
CA THR A 89 5.87 -5.62 10.17
C THR A 89 5.08 -5.81 11.46
N ASN A 90 5.63 -5.41 12.61
CA ASN A 90 4.92 -5.47 13.90
C ASN A 90 4.03 -4.23 14.14
N THR A 91 4.13 -3.22 13.28
CA THR A 91 3.39 -1.97 13.40
C THR A 91 2.14 -1.93 12.53
N TRP A 92 1.88 -2.97 11.76
CA TRP A 92 0.67 -3.03 10.95
C TRP A 92 0.18 -4.46 10.75
N ARG A 93 -1.08 -4.59 10.39
CA ARG A 93 -1.69 -5.86 9.99
C ARG A 93 -2.67 -5.66 8.87
N GLN A 94 -2.86 -6.68 8.06
CA GLN A 94 -4.00 -6.75 7.16
C GLN A 94 -5.26 -7.09 7.97
N VAL A 95 -6.37 -6.45 7.63
CA VAL A 95 -7.69 -6.78 8.18
C VAL A 95 -8.47 -7.55 7.10
N PRO A 96 -8.96 -8.76 7.38
CA PRO A 96 -9.79 -9.49 6.43
C PRO A 96 -11.07 -8.74 6.06
N PHE A 97 -11.34 -8.65 4.77
CA PHE A 97 -12.54 -8.05 4.21
C PHE A 97 -13.09 -8.91 3.06
N PRO A 98 -14.41 -9.15 2.98
CA PRO A 98 -15.01 -10.06 2.00
C PRO A 98 -15.25 -9.37 0.64
N SER A 99 -14.20 -8.78 0.06
CA SER A 99 -14.24 -8.21 -1.30
C SER A 99 -12.88 -8.33 -1.98
N LYS A 100 -12.89 -8.61 -3.29
CA LYS A 100 -11.69 -8.58 -4.14
C LYS A 100 -11.27 -7.17 -4.55
N ASP A 101 -12.13 -6.19 -4.26
CA ASP A 101 -11.98 -4.79 -4.65
C ASP A 101 -11.54 -3.91 -3.50
N ILE A 102 -11.29 -4.50 -2.34
CA ILE A 102 -10.93 -3.78 -1.13
C ILE A 102 -9.71 -4.44 -0.48
N VAL A 103 -8.70 -3.63 -0.19
CA VAL A 103 -7.60 -3.98 0.70
C VAL A 103 -7.69 -3.12 1.95
N VAL A 104 -7.80 -3.77 3.11
CA VAL A 104 -7.82 -3.08 4.40
C VAL A 104 -6.55 -3.39 5.18
N ILE A 105 -5.85 -2.35 5.61
CA ILE A 105 -4.72 -2.47 6.53
C ILE A 105 -4.96 -1.57 7.75
N GLN A 106 -4.45 -2.01 8.90
CA GLN A 106 -4.45 -1.24 10.13
C GLN A 106 -3.00 -1.01 10.55
N LEU A 107 -2.64 0.25 10.75
CA LEU A 107 -1.36 0.73 11.27
C LEU A 107 -1.51 1.07 12.75
N ASN A 108 -0.50 0.76 13.54
CA ASN A 108 -0.33 1.23 14.91
C ASN A 108 0.63 2.43 14.86
N THR A 109 0.09 3.63 15.03
CA THR A 109 0.85 4.88 15.05
C THR A 109 0.99 5.40 16.47
N SER A 110 1.87 6.37 16.70
CA SER A 110 1.96 7.05 18.01
C SER A 110 0.66 7.76 18.41
N GLY A 111 -0.15 8.18 17.43
CA GLY A 111 -1.47 8.79 17.64
C GLY A 111 -2.62 7.79 17.77
N GLY A 112 -2.34 6.49 17.81
CA GLY A 112 -3.33 5.42 17.87
C GLY A 112 -3.43 4.59 16.60
N GLN A 113 -4.54 3.87 16.45
CA GLN A 113 -4.76 2.98 15.31
C GLN A 113 -5.27 3.77 14.10
N CYS A 114 -4.62 3.60 12.96
CA CYS A 114 -5.04 4.18 11.68
C CYS A 114 -5.44 3.06 10.73
N MET A 115 -6.65 3.11 10.18
CA MET A 115 -7.13 2.13 9.22
C MET A 115 -7.11 2.75 7.82
N VAL A 116 -6.48 2.05 6.86
CA VAL A 116 -6.42 2.47 5.46
C VAL A 116 -7.20 1.46 4.64
N LEU A 117 -8.20 1.96 3.89
CA LEU A 117 -9.01 1.18 2.98
C LEU A 117 -8.67 1.63 1.56
N ASN A 118 -8.04 0.75 0.80
CA ASN A 118 -7.83 0.94 -0.63
C ASN A 118 -8.99 0.25 -1.37
N ILE A 119 -9.83 1.04 -2.02
CA ILE A 119 -11.09 0.60 -2.62
C ILE A 119 -11.02 0.86 -4.13
N TYR A 120 -11.24 -0.18 -4.92
CA TYR A 120 -11.57 -0.04 -6.33
C TYR A 120 -13.09 0.03 -6.49
N ASN A 121 -13.57 1.06 -7.16
CA ASN A 121 -14.99 1.24 -7.48
C ASN A 121 -15.15 1.10 -9.00
N ASP A 122 -15.96 0.14 -9.45
CA ASP A 122 -16.20 -0.11 -10.88
C ASP A 122 -17.22 0.85 -11.52
N ASN A 123 -17.71 1.83 -10.75
CA ASN A 123 -18.51 2.96 -11.23
C ASN A 123 -19.76 2.56 -12.03
N ASN A 124 -20.24 1.32 -11.85
CA ASN A 124 -21.50 0.84 -12.39
C ASN A 124 -22.63 1.38 -11.49
N GLN A 125 -23.29 2.44 -11.94
CA GLN A 125 -24.57 2.91 -11.41
C GLN A 125 -25.72 2.25 -12.16
#